data_AF-A0A0A9Y6D6-F1
#
_entry.id   AF-A0A0A9Y6D6-F1
#
_cell.length_a   1.000
_cell.length_b   1.000
_cell.length_c   1.000
_cell.angle_alpha   90.00
_cell.angle_beta   90.00
_cell.angle_gamma   90.00
#
_symmetry.space_group_name_H-M   'P 1'
#
loop_
_entity.id
_entity.type
_entity.pdbx_description
1 polymer ?
#
loop_
_entity_poly.entity_id
_entity_poly.type
_entity_poly.pdbx_seq_one_letter_code
_entity_poly.pdbx_strand_id
1 'polypeptide(L)'
;LHSLLVRLTVVSNMAESDPKTLLYLFERPTEPVFMPKGDKNVVFDVPDEYLAERYRPLKNDLESRFGTDERIPVKTISLPDLSLPLQLGRREQFSLFLPHHRKMAARLIDIFMGMRNLEDFISAAVYCRDRINPFLYIYALSVAILHRSDTSELQIAPLVETF
;
A
#
# COMPACT_ATOMS: atom_id res chain seq x y z
N LEU A 1 -41.13 33.59 10.24
CA LEU A 1 -41.77 32.53 9.42
C LEU A 1 -41.30 32.71 7.97
N HIS A 2 -40.07 32.38 7.58
CA HIS A 2 -39.45 31.07 7.37
C HIS A 2 -37.94 31.38 7.28
N SER A 3 -37.06 31.01 8.21
CA SER A 3 -36.64 29.65 8.57
C SER A 3 -36.41 28.76 7.36
N LEU A 4 -35.15 28.30 7.27
CA LEU A 4 -34.67 27.02 6.76
C LEU A 4 -33.75 27.05 5.54
N LEU A 5 -32.50 26.72 5.86
CA LEU A 5 -31.61 25.80 5.16
C LEU A 5 -30.75 26.43 4.06
N VAL A 6 -29.51 26.79 4.37
CA VAL A 6 -28.41 25.83 4.48
C VAL A 6 -28.37 24.97 3.21
N ARG A 7 -27.73 25.50 2.18
CA ARG A 7 -26.80 24.70 1.39
C ARG A 7 -25.42 25.31 1.59
N LEU A 8 -24.88 25.08 2.78
CA LEU A 8 -23.45 24.84 2.90
C LEU A 8 -23.15 23.76 1.86
N THR A 9 -22.55 24.15 0.74
CA THR A 9 -21.74 23.23 -0.05
C THR A 9 -20.55 22.91 0.83
N VAL A 10 -20.74 21.98 1.77
CA VAL A 10 -19.64 21.21 2.32
C VAL A 10 -19.10 20.45 1.11
N VAL A 11 -18.13 21.05 0.42
CA VAL A 11 -17.11 20.26 -0.24
C VAL A 11 -16.53 19.44 0.90
N SER A 12 -16.91 18.17 0.96
CA SER A 12 -16.30 17.22 1.86
C SER A 12 -14.81 17.27 1.54
N ASN A 13 -14.04 17.99 2.34
CA ASN A 13 -12.59 17.86 2.38
C ASN A 13 -12.34 16.42 2.84
N MET A 14 -12.30 15.49 1.90
CA MET A 14 -11.49 14.30 2.08
C MET A 14 -10.08 14.84 2.29
N ALA A 15 -9.54 14.65 3.49
CA ALA A 15 -8.15 14.97 3.76
C ALA A 15 -7.32 14.33 2.65
N GLU A 16 -6.59 15.15 1.91
CA GLU A 16 -5.69 14.68 0.87
C GLU A 16 -4.75 13.64 1.48
N SER A 17 -4.63 12.47 0.83
CA SER A 17 -3.81 11.39 1.36
C SER A 17 -2.36 11.84 1.46
N ASP A 18 -1.72 11.67 2.62
CA ASP A 18 -0.32 12.04 2.82
C ASP A 18 0.61 11.04 2.09
N PRO A 19 1.46 11.49 1.14
CA PRO A 19 2.41 10.62 0.45
C PRO A 19 3.33 9.83 1.41
N LYS A 20 3.63 10.38 2.60
CA LYS A 20 4.50 9.74 3.61
C LYS A 20 3.94 8.42 4.10
N THR A 21 2.64 8.21 3.97
CA THR A 21 1.97 6.92 4.20
C THR A 21 2.69 5.75 3.51
N LEU A 22 3.18 5.97 2.28
CA LEU A 22 3.88 4.94 1.51
C LEU A 22 5.18 4.47 2.18
N LEU A 23 5.81 5.31 3.01
CA LEU A 23 7.06 4.98 3.70
C LEU A 23 6.84 3.89 4.76
N TYR A 24 5.68 3.83 5.41
CA TYR A 24 5.34 2.76 6.35
C TYR A 24 5.30 1.38 5.69
N LEU A 25 5.13 1.31 4.37
CA LEU A 25 5.08 0.04 3.64
C LEU A 25 6.45 -0.61 3.47
N PHE A 26 7.55 0.15 3.69
CA PHE A 26 8.92 -0.35 3.67
C PHE A 26 9.31 -1.05 4.97
N GLU A 27 8.66 -0.70 6.08
CA GLU A 27 8.96 -1.32 7.36
C GLU A 27 8.50 -2.77 7.42
N ARG A 28 9.40 -3.62 7.94
CA ARG A 28 9.11 -5.03 8.25
C ARG A 28 8.36 -5.71 7.09
N PRO A 29 8.97 -5.81 5.90
CA PRO A 29 8.31 -6.17 4.64
C PRO A 29 7.72 -7.60 4.60
N THR A 30 8.13 -8.44 5.55
CA THR A 30 7.64 -9.81 5.72
C THR A 30 6.43 -9.90 6.65
N GLU A 31 6.24 -8.92 7.54
CA GLU A 31 5.06 -8.83 8.40
C GLU A 31 3.84 -8.38 7.60
N PRO A 32 2.62 -8.84 7.94
CA PRO A 32 1.40 -8.37 7.30
C PRO A 32 1.21 -6.85 7.39
N VAL A 33 0.51 -6.26 6.42
CA VAL A 33 0.32 -4.81 6.32
C VAL A 33 -0.59 -4.24 7.39
N PHE A 34 -1.50 -5.05 7.93
CA PHE A 34 -2.40 -4.68 9.04
C PHE A 34 -1.72 -4.68 10.41
N MET A 35 -0.44 -5.07 10.51
CA MET A 35 0.33 -4.96 11.75
C MET A 35 0.84 -3.52 11.93
N PRO A 36 0.90 -2.97 13.16
CA PRO A 36 1.38 -1.62 13.42
C PRO A 36 2.76 -1.32 12.81
N LYS A 37 2.94 -0.14 12.23
CA LYS A 37 4.16 0.36 11.58
C LYS A 37 4.67 1.66 12.20
N GLY A 38 5.98 1.84 12.18
CA GLY A 38 6.70 2.97 12.74
C GLY A 38 6.63 3.08 14.25
N ASP A 39 7.35 4.06 14.79
CA ASP A 39 7.38 4.36 16.22
C ASP A 39 6.00 4.76 16.78
N LYS A 40 5.15 5.30 15.89
CA LYS A 40 3.78 5.70 16.23
C LYS A 40 2.76 4.55 16.19
N ASN A 41 3.18 3.33 15.82
CA ASN A 41 2.30 2.17 15.69
C ASN A 41 1.09 2.42 14.77
N VAL A 42 1.33 3.05 13.62
CA VAL A 42 0.29 3.35 12.63
C VAL A 42 -0.25 2.07 12.01
N VAL A 43 -1.57 1.99 11.83
CA VAL A 43 -2.24 0.80 11.27
C VAL A 43 -2.99 1.17 10.00
N PHE A 44 -2.86 0.35 8.96
CA PHE A 44 -3.69 0.47 7.76
C PHE A 44 -5.06 -0.17 7.99
N ASP A 45 -6.13 0.57 7.69
CA ASP A 45 -7.50 0.06 7.65
C ASP A 45 -7.75 -0.64 6.32
N VAL A 46 -7.30 -1.89 6.25
CA VAL A 46 -7.34 -2.72 5.05
C VAL A 46 -8.76 -3.26 4.81
N PRO A 47 -9.36 -3.05 3.63
CA PRO A 47 -10.63 -3.68 3.26
C PRO A 47 -10.56 -5.22 3.36
N ASP A 48 -11.68 -5.85 3.75
CA ASP A 48 -11.74 -7.31 3.91
C ASP A 48 -11.32 -8.08 2.65
N GLU A 49 -11.70 -7.57 1.48
CA GLU A 49 -11.35 -8.10 0.17
C GLU A 49 -9.83 -8.11 -0.10
N TYR A 50 -9.07 -7.28 0.62
CA TYR A 50 -7.62 -7.20 0.51
C TYR A 50 -6.93 -8.15 1.48
N LEU A 51 -7.62 -8.73 2.46
CA LEU A 51 -7.04 -9.74 3.34
C LEU A 51 -6.82 -11.05 2.57
N ALA A 52 -5.61 -11.61 2.67
CA ALA A 52 -5.36 -12.96 2.17
C ALA A 52 -6.21 -13.96 2.95
N GLU A 53 -6.63 -15.06 2.30
CA GLU A 53 -7.53 -16.08 2.87
C GLU A 53 -7.11 -16.52 4.28
N ARG A 54 -5.80 -16.75 4.47
CA ARG A 54 -5.21 -17.18 5.74
C ARG A 54 -5.40 -16.21 6.92
N TYR A 55 -5.68 -14.94 6.65
CA TYR A 55 -5.86 -13.89 7.68
C TYR A 55 -7.32 -13.55 7.93
N ARG A 56 -8.26 -14.01 7.10
CA ARG A 56 -9.70 -13.79 7.33
C ARG A 56 -10.19 -14.27 8.70
N PRO A 57 -9.72 -15.41 9.26
CA PRO A 57 -10.15 -15.84 10.59
C PRO A 57 -9.72 -14.90 11.72
N LEU A 58 -8.65 -14.12 11.50
CA LEU A 58 -8.12 -13.20 12.51
C LEU A 58 -8.83 -11.84 12.51
N LYS A 59 -9.72 -11.57 11.55
CA LYS A 59 -10.36 -10.27 11.31
C LYS A 59 -10.86 -9.59 12.59
N ASN A 60 -11.70 -10.28 13.37
CA ASN A 60 -12.32 -9.70 14.58
C ASN A 60 -11.28 -9.39 15.68
N ASP A 61 -10.16 -10.10 15.67
CA ASP A 61 -9.08 -9.91 16.62
C ASP A 61 -8.15 -8.74 16.21
N LEU A 62 -8.03 -8.43 14.91
CA LEU A 62 -7.18 -7.33 14.44
C LEU A 62 -7.74 -5.96 14.85
N GLU A 63 -9.06 -5.78 14.79
CA GLU A 63 -9.74 -4.53 15.19
C GLU A 63 -9.57 -4.25 16.70
N SER A 64 -9.65 -5.29 17.54
CA SER A 64 -9.56 -5.14 19.00
C SER A 64 -8.13 -5.09 19.54
N ARG A 65 -7.13 -5.68 18.86
CA ARG A 65 -5.79 -5.87 19.43
C ARG A 65 -4.80 -4.74 19.15
N PHE A 66 -4.97 -3.99 18.07
CA PHE A 66 -3.94 -3.01 17.67
C PHE A 66 -4.14 -1.59 18.21
N GLY A 67 -5.24 -1.30 18.91
CA GLY A 67 -5.34 -0.24 19.94
C GLY A 67 -4.79 1.17 19.66
N THR A 68 -4.50 1.52 18.40
CA THR A 68 -3.83 2.77 18.05
C THR A 68 -4.82 3.79 17.51
N ASP A 69 -4.60 5.05 17.89
CA ASP A 69 -5.42 6.18 17.44
C ASP A 69 -5.06 6.63 16.01
N GLU A 70 -3.83 6.36 15.53
CA GLU A 70 -3.40 6.68 14.16
C GLU A 70 -3.71 5.51 13.21
N ARG A 71 -4.83 5.63 12.50
CA ARG A 71 -5.26 4.68 11.45
C ARG A 71 -5.28 5.36 10.09
N ILE A 72 -4.76 4.66 9.09
CA ILE A 72 -4.72 5.14 7.71
C ILE A 72 -5.84 4.42 6.93
N PRO A 73 -6.89 5.14 6.52
CA PRO A 73 -7.98 4.56 5.74
C PRO A 73 -7.46 4.10 4.36
N VAL A 74 -7.77 2.86 3.98
CA VAL A 74 -7.43 2.34 2.65
C VAL A 74 -8.71 2.23 1.82
N LYS A 75 -8.76 3.05 0.77
CA LYS A 75 -9.86 3.08 -0.19
C LYS A 75 -9.90 1.81 -1.03
N THR A 76 -11.08 1.23 -1.26
CA THR A 76 -11.26 0.15 -2.25
C THR A 76 -11.11 0.70 -3.67
N ILE A 77 -10.36 -0.04 -4.51
CA ILE A 77 -10.21 0.23 -5.94
C ILE A 77 -10.53 -1.02 -6.76
N SER A 78 -10.62 -0.86 -8.08
CA SER A 78 -10.60 -2.01 -8.98
C SER A 78 -9.23 -2.69 -8.90
N LEU A 79 -9.24 -3.97 -8.52
CA LEU A 79 -8.01 -4.71 -8.25
C LEU A 79 -7.18 -4.92 -9.53
N PRO A 80 -5.88 -4.62 -9.50
CA PRO A 80 -5.02 -4.84 -10.66
C PRO A 80 -4.81 -6.35 -10.90
N ASP A 81 -4.61 -6.73 -12.16
CA ASP A 81 -4.18 -8.09 -12.49
C ASP A 81 -2.73 -8.34 -12.04
N LEU A 82 -2.57 -9.18 -11.02
CA LEU A 82 -1.30 -9.60 -10.46
C LEU A 82 -0.81 -10.96 -11.00
N SER A 83 -1.45 -11.53 -12.02
CA SER A 83 -1.13 -12.87 -12.57
C SER A 83 0.36 -13.07 -12.88
N LEU A 84 1.02 -12.08 -13.48
CA LEU A 84 2.44 -12.12 -13.80
C LEU A 84 3.35 -11.94 -12.57
N PRO A 85 3.25 -10.86 -11.76
CA PRO A 85 4.14 -10.69 -10.60
C PRO A 85 3.93 -11.76 -9.50
N LEU A 86 2.78 -12.44 -9.46
CA LEU A 86 2.53 -13.56 -8.55
C LEU A 86 3.22 -14.88 -8.97
N GLN A 87 3.84 -14.93 -10.16
CA GLN A 87 4.61 -16.10 -10.57
C GLN A 87 5.87 -16.30 -9.72
N LEU A 88 6.40 -15.23 -9.11
CA LEU A 88 7.49 -15.32 -8.14
C LEU A 88 6.92 -15.61 -6.76
N GLY A 89 7.27 -16.79 -6.22
CA GLY A 89 6.89 -17.20 -4.89
C GLY A 89 7.34 -16.20 -3.82
N ARG A 90 6.52 -16.01 -2.78
CA ARG A 90 6.76 -14.99 -1.75
C ARG A 90 8.10 -15.15 -1.00
N ARG A 91 8.67 -16.36 -0.99
CA ARG A 91 9.95 -16.68 -0.31
C ARG A 91 11.11 -16.94 -1.29
N GLU A 92 10.88 -16.79 -2.59
CA GLU A 92 11.93 -17.00 -3.60
C GLU A 92 12.89 -15.80 -3.67
N GLN A 93 14.07 -16.03 -4.24
CA GLN A 93 15.04 -14.97 -4.46
C GLN A 93 14.61 -14.09 -5.64
N PHE A 94 14.73 -12.78 -5.50
CA PHE A 94 14.52 -11.82 -6.58
C PHE A 94 15.87 -11.32 -7.10
N SER A 95 15.95 -11.05 -8.40
CA SER A 95 17.19 -10.55 -9.03
C SER A 95 16.88 -9.90 -10.37
N LEU A 96 17.32 -8.66 -10.55
CA LEU A 96 17.17 -7.91 -11.79
C LEU A 96 18.04 -8.45 -12.93
N PHE A 97 19.00 -9.33 -12.64
CA PHE A 97 19.82 -9.96 -13.69
C PHE A 97 19.04 -11.01 -14.48
N LEU A 98 17.96 -11.54 -13.92
CA LEU A 98 17.12 -12.55 -14.57
C LEU A 98 16.04 -11.89 -15.46
N PRO A 99 15.96 -12.21 -16.77
CA PRO A 99 14.99 -11.59 -17.67
C PRO A 99 13.53 -11.74 -17.24
N HIS A 100 13.16 -12.90 -16.69
CA HIS A 100 11.80 -13.17 -16.22
C HIS A 100 11.45 -12.30 -14.99
N HIS A 101 12.39 -12.13 -14.06
CA HIS A 101 12.22 -11.24 -12.90
C HIS A 101 12.06 -9.78 -13.30
N ARG A 102 12.81 -9.30 -14.31
CA ARG A 102 12.62 -7.95 -14.87
C ARG A 102 11.22 -7.75 -15.43
N LYS A 103 10.66 -8.75 -16.14
CA LYS A 103 9.29 -8.67 -16.67
C LYS A 103 8.26 -8.56 -15.55
N MET A 104 8.42 -9.34 -14.48
CA MET A 104 7.54 -9.26 -13.30
C MET A 104 7.63 -7.88 -12.62
N ALA A 105 8.85 -7.36 -12.45
CA ALA A 105 9.08 -6.04 -11.86
C ALA A 105 8.49 -4.92 -12.72
N ALA A 106 8.75 -4.94 -14.03
CA ALA A 106 8.19 -3.96 -14.96
C ALA A 106 6.66 -3.93 -14.90
N ARG A 107 6.01 -5.11 -14.89
CA ARG A 107 4.55 -5.18 -14.76
C ARG A 107 4.03 -4.57 -13.46
N LEU A 108 4.70 -4.84 -12.33
CA LEU A 108 4.30 -4.27 -11.05
C LEU A 108 4.51 -2.75 -10.99
N ILE A 109 5.61 -2.27 -11.58
CA ILE A 109 5.87 -0.83 -11.75
C ILE A 109 4.79 -0.17 -12.61
N ASP A 110 4.43 -0.77 -13.74
CA ASP A 110 3.37 -0.26 -14.64
C ASP A 110 2.03 -0.14 -13.91
N ILE A 111 1.70 -1.11 -13.03
CA ILE A 111 0.50 -1.05 -12.20
C ILE A 111 0.56 0.18 -11.28
N PHE A 112 1.65 0.38 -10.55
CA PHE A 112 1.81 1.51 -9.63
C PHE A 112 1.85 2.86 -10.34
N MET A 113 2.55 2.97 -11.48
CA MET A 113 2.59 4.18 -12.29
C MET A 113 1.24 4.48 -12.95
N GLY A 114 0.46 3.45 -13.28
CA GLY A 114 -0.87 3.59 -13.89
C GLY A 114 -1.97 4.03 -12.94
N MET A 115 -1.72 4.12 -11.62
CA MET A 115 -2.71 4.60 -10.67
C MET A 115 -2.95 6.10 -10.84
N ARG A 116 -4.23 6.48 -10.91
CA ARG A 116 -4.68 7.83 -11.32
C ARG A 116 -4.27 8.94 -10.36
N ASN A 117 -4.23 8.62 -9.07
CA ASN A 117 -3.91 9.55 -7.99
C ASN A 117 -3.24 8.78 -6.84
N LEU A 118 -2.76 9.54 -5.87
CA LEU A 118 -2.06 9.01 -4.72
C LEU A 118 -2.90 8.03 -3.88
N GLU A 119 -4.20 8.28 -3.68
CA GLU A 119 -5.06 7.36 -2.93
C GLU A 119 -5.16 5.99 -3.59
N ASP A 120 -5.40 5.98 -4.90
CA ASP A 120 -5.48 4.76 -5.70
C ASP A 120 -4.11 4.04 -5.68
N PHE A 121 -3.00 4.79 -5.69
CA PHE A 121 -1.66 4.24 -5.56
C PHE A 121 -1.40 3.59 -4.18
N ILE A 122 -1.71 4.29 -3.09
CA ILE A 122 -1.61 3.74 -1.72
C ILE A 122 -2.43 2.47 -1.60
N SER A 123 -3.67 2.47 -2.11
CA SER A 123 -4.54 1.29 -2.09
C SER A 123 -3.94 0.11 -2.85
N ALA A 124 -3.44 0.34 -4.07
CA ALA A 124 -2.79 -0.71 -4.86
C ALA A 124 -1.53 -1.25 -4.15
N ALA A 125 -0.72 -0.37 -3.55
CA ALA A 125 0.48 -0.75 -2.82
C ALA A 125 0.14 -1.62 -1.60
N VAL A 126 -0.83 -1.20 -0.78
CA VAL A 126 -1.33 -1.98 0.37
C VAL A 126 -1.83 -3.35 -0.07
N TYR A 127 -2.63 -3.42 -1.15
CA TYR A 127 -3.14 -4.68 -1.69
C TYR A 127 -2.02 -5.64 -2.10
N CYS A 128 -0.97 -5.13 -2.75
CA CYS A 128 0.14 -5.93 -3.26
C CYS A 128 1.09 -6.43 -2.16
N ARG A 129 1.26 -5.68 -1.07
CA ARG A 129 2.31 -5.89 -0.06
C ARG A 129 2.38 -7.29 0.52
N ASP A 130 1.23 -7.87 0.87
CA ASP A 130 1.17 -9.18 1.54
C ASP A 130 1.14 -10.38 0.55
N ARG A 131 1.02 -10.09 -0.74
CA ARG A 131 0.85 -11.07 -1.84
C ARG A 131 2.12 -11.27 -2.64
N ILE A 132 2.79 -10.18 -2.99
CA ILE A 132 3.98 -10.19 -3.84
C ILE A 132 5.22 -10.59 -3.02
N ASN A 133 6.22 -11.14 -3.69
CA ASN A 133 7.55 -11.33 -3.12
C ASN A 133 8.09 -10.00 -2.54
N PRO A 134 8.58 -9.96 -1.28
CA PRO A 134 8.92 -8.71 -0.60
C PRO A 134 10.04 -7.93 -1.31
N PHE A 135 11.04 -8.61 -1.87
CA PHE A 135 12.13 -7.95 -2.60
C PHE A 135 11.64 -7.32 -3.90
N LEU A 136 10.83 -8.05 -4.68
CA LEU A 136 10.18 -7.54 -5.88
C LEU A 136 9.26 -6.35 -5.56
N TYR A 137 8.47 -6.45 -4.50
CA TYR A 137 7.55 -5.42 -4.04
C TYR A 137 8.30 -4.13 -3.67
N ILE A 138 9.30 -4.21 -2.78
CA ILE A 138 10.06 -3.04 -2.34
C ILE A 138 10.79 -2.39 -3.52
N TYR A 139 11.38 -3.18 -4.42
CA TYR A 139 12.00 -2.66 -5.62
C TYR A 139 10.99 -1.88 -6.49
N ALA A 140 9.85 -2.48 -6.84
CA ALA A 140 8.86 -1.86 -7.70
C ALA A 140 8.23 -0.61 -7.06
N LEU A 141 7.94 -0.66 -5.75
CA LEU A 141 7.43 0.47 -4.99
C LEU A 141 8.44 1.62 -4.97
N SER A 142 9.72 1.32 -4.76
CA SER A 142 10.79 2.33 -4.77
C SER A 142 10.86 3.04 -6.11
N VAL A 143 10.86 2.29 -7.21
CA VAL A 143 10.88 2.86 -8.56
C VAL A 143 9.65 3.74 -8.80
N ALA A 144 8.46 3.29 -8.40
CA ALA A 144 7.25 4.08 -8.55
C ALA A 144 7.31 5.40 -7.77
N ILE A 145 7.72 5.37 -6.49
CA ILE A 145 7.86 6.58 -5.65
C ILE A 145 8.87 7.58 -6.25
N LEU A 146 9.96 7.08 -6.83
CA LEU A 146 10.98 7.95 -7.43
C LEU A 146 10.54 8.63 -8.73
N HIS A 147 9.55 8.08 -9.44
CA HIS A 147 9.16 8.55 -10.77
C HIS A 147 7.78 9.23 -10.83
N ARG A 148 6.91 9.03 -9.83
CA ARG A 148 5.64 9.73 -9.77
C ARG A 148 5.80 11.16 -9.26
N SER A 149 5.08 12.09 -9.86
CA SER A 149 5.12 13.51 -9.47
C SER A 149 4.44 13.78 -8.13
N ASP A 150 3.47 12.96 -7.73
CA ASP A 150 2.74 13.08 -6.46
C ASP A 150 3.50 12.47 -5.27
N THR A 151 4.75 12.03 -5.47
CA THR A 151 5.62 11.47 -4.43
C THR A 151 7.05 12.03 -4.47
N SER A 152 7.29 13.10 -5.24
CA SER A 152 8.65 13.63 -5.50
C SER A 152 9.39 14.14 -4.27
N GLU A 153 8.68 14.47 -3.20
CA GLU A 153 9.23 14.93 -1.93
C GLU A 153 9.61 13.80 -0.96
N LEU A 154 9.27 12.55 -1.29
CA LEU A 154 9.54 11.42 -0.43
C LEU A 154 11.01 11.02 -0.50
N GLN A 155 11.61 10.86 0.69
CA GLN A 155 12.92 10.25 0.83
C GLN A 155 12.75 8.79 1.21
N ILE A 156 13.16 7.90 0.31
CA ILE A 156 13.13 6.47 0.55
C ILE A 156 14.34 6.09 1.40
N ALA A 157 14.11 5.31 2.46
CA ALA A 157 15.19 4.77 3.28
C ALA A 157 16.15 3.91 2.44
N PRO A 158 17.46 3.89 2.77
CA PRO A 158 18.40 2.97 2.15
C PRO A 158 17.92 1.51 2.24
N LEU A 159 18.16 0.73 1.19
CA LEU A 159 17.70 -0.67 1.12
C LEU A 159 18.20 -1.53 2.30
N VAL A 160 19.39 -1.23 2.83
CA VAL A 160 20.02 -1.90 3.99
C VAL A 160 19.24 -1.72 5.30
N GLU A 161 18.38 -0.70 5.41
CA GLU A 161 17.48 -0.53 6.56
C GLU A 161 16.21 -1.39 6.42
N THR A 162 15.92 -1.87 5.20
CA THR A 162 14.73 -2.67 4.89
C THR A 162 15.00 -4.19 4.89
N PHE A 163 16.19 -4.62 4.47
CA PHE A 163 16.61 -6.03 4.38
C PHE A 163 17.99 -6.25 4.99
#